data_AF-A0A418B4F1-F1
#
_entry.id   AF-A0A418B4F1-F1
#
_cell.length_a   1.000
_cell.length_b   1.000
_cell.length_c   1.000
_cell.angle_alpha   90.00
_cell.angle_beta   90.00
_cell.angle_gamma   90.00
#
_symmetry.space_group_name_H-M   'P 1'
#
loop_
_entity.id
_entity.type
_entity.pdbx_description
1 polymer ?
#
loop_
_entity_poly.entity_id
_entity_poly.type
_entity_poly.pdbx_seq_one_letter_code
_entity_poly.pdbx_strand_id
1 'polypeptide(L)'
;MVIPKMIHQSWKTAHRIPQALAPWIRTWRTLHPSWMYMFWDDHDNLRLFEVPFPDLYDVAKAVSELADMARVALLYQYGGLFQAAKQAPVQGSGDGDGDEREFLVLAEIAALQGTGKLPVAVNLMHVGVLYVLNGADRDREPGQFTFHDLCDFVERCEAEEKASSRGTQVPTFFRQTKEARCLLDMWEVATAEGVPAVTSWLMHVLRENGKALRGYRADSDSINTDTLNLLGRVLYMDDGWVADIARAHDVHDDPSKETWRRLADVAEYVNAFMAGWIDQLGRVGVTAAAEISFRSSR
;
A
#
# COMPACT_ATOMS: atom_id res chain seq x y z
N MET A 1 -11.75 -14.71 -4.81
CA MET A 1 -12.83 -13.78 -5.24
C MET A 1 -12.22 -12.69 -6.11
N VAL A 2 -12.59 -12.62 -7.38
CA VAL A 2 -12.20 -11.59 -8.35
C VAL A 2 -12.62 -10.19 -7.89
N ILE A 3 -11.75 -9.19 -8.03
CA ILE A 3 -12.07 -7.77 -7.83
C ILE A 3 -13.04 -7.34 -8.93
N PRO A 4 -14.29 -6.96 -8.60
CA PRO A 4 -15.26 -6.49 -9.58
C PRO A 4 -14.73 -5.29 -10.37
N LYS A 5 -14.95 -5.26 -11.69
CA LYS A 5 -14.59 -4.12 -12.56
C LYS A 5 -15.51 -2.92 -12.33
N MET A 6 -15.46 -2.34 -11.13
CA MET A 6 -16.25 -1.20 -10.70
C MET A 6 -15.33 -0.11 -10.18
N ILE A 7 -15.50 1.13 -10.67
CA ILE A 7 -14.82 2.31 -10.19
C ILE A 7 -15.82 3.13 -9.40
N HIS A 8 -15.56 3.32 -8.12
CA HIS A 8 -16.30 4.21 -7.24
C HIS A 8 -15.56 5.53 -7.12
N GLN A 9 -16.18 6.63 -7.50
CA GLN A 9 -15.70 7.96 -7.16
C GLN A 9 -16.70 8.68 -6.28
N SER A 10 -16.21 9.52 -5.36
CA SER A 10 -17.10 10.35 -4.55
C SER A 10 -16.71 11.82 -4.49
N TRP A 11 -17.73 12.64 -4.30
CA TRP A 11 -17.62 14.05 -3.98
C TRP A 11 -18.82 14.49 -3.14
N LYS A 12 -18.63 15.49 -2.26
CA LYS A 12 -19.65 15.92 -1.28
C LYS A 12 -21.04 16.15 -1.88
N THR A 13 -21.10 16.69 -3.10
CA THR A 13 -22.37 17.04 -3.74
C THR A 13 -22.27 16.86 -5.25
N ALA A 14 -23.03 15.93 -5.82
CA ALA A 14 -22.94 15.57 -7.24
C ALA A 14 -23.21 16.74 -8.20
N HIS A 15 -24.10 17.65 -7.83
CA HIS A 15 -24.46 18.83 -8.64
C HIS A 15 -23.58 20.07 -8.37
N ARG A 16 -22.57 19.97 -7.49
CA ARG A 16 -21.62 21.07 -7.17
C ARG A 16 -20.16 20.60 -7.25
N ILE A 17 -19.84 19.83 -8.27
CA ILE A 17 -18.46 19.41 -8.54
C ILE A 17 -17.70 20.59 -9.16
N PRO A 18 -16.55 21.01 -8.60
CA PRO A 18 -15.71 22.05 -9.21
C PRO A 18 -15.26 21.64 -10.62
N GLN A 19 -15.34 22.57 -11.57
CA GLN A 19 -14.98 22.32 -12.97
C GLN A 19 -13.53 21.82 -13.13
N ALA A 20 -12.63 22.23 -12.24
CA ALA A 20 -11.24 21.76 -12.20
C ALA A 20 -11.09 20.26 -11.96
N LEU A 21 -12.10 19.58 -11.38
CA LEU A 21 -12.08 18.13 -11.13
C LEU A 21 -12.65 17.33 -12.32
N ALA A 22 -13.38 17.99 -13.23
CA ALA A 22 -13.99 17.34 -14.38
C ALA A 22 -12.97 16.58 -15.27
N PRO A 23 -11.75 17.08 -15.52
CA PRO A 23 -10.72 16.32 -16.22
C PRO A 23 -10.41 15.00 -15.52
N TRP A 24 -10.23 14.99 -14.21
CA TRP A 24 -9.86 13.79 -13.46
C TRP A 24 -10.97 12.74 -13.46
N ILE A 25 -12.20 13.17 -13.18
CA ILE A 25 -13.39 12.31 -13.28
C ILE A 25 -13.52 11.69 -14.68
N ARG A 26 -13.30 12.51 -15.73
CA ARG A 26 -13.37 12.04 -17.11
C ARG A 26 -12.26 11.06 -17.44
N THR A 27 -11.02 11.32 -17.02
CA THR A 27 -9.87 10.46 -17.34
C THR A 27 -10.06 9.04 -16.81
N TRP A 28 -10.64 8.85 -15.61
CA TRP A 28 -10.94 7.52 -15.09
C TRP A 28 -11.88 6.72 -16.00
N ARG A 29 -12.94 7.36 -16.51
CA ARG A 29 -13.90 6.74 -17.44
C ARG A 29 -13.29 6.48 -18.81
N THR A 30 -12.41 7.36 -19.27
CA THR A 30 -11.74 7.22 -20.57
C THR A 30 -10.67 6.13 -20.56
N LEU A 31 -9.93 5.98 -19.46
CA LEU A 31 -8.87 4.97 -19.35
C LEU A 31 -9.38 3.57 -18.98
N HIS A 32 -10.60 3.46 -18.45
CA HIS A 32 -11.20 2.18 -18.05
C HIS A 32 -12.60 2.00 -18.66
N PRO A 33 -12.74 2.02 -20.00
CA PRO A 33 -14.04 1.93 -20.67
C PRO A 33 -14.80 0.63 -20.39
N SER A 34 -14.12 -0.45 -20.00
CA SER A 34 -14.74 -1.74 -19.65
C SER A 34 -15.21 -1.83 -18.20
N TRP A 35 -14.88 -0.85 -17.35
CA TRP A 35 -15.26 -0.82 -15.95
C TRP A 35 -16.56 -0.04 -15.75
N MET A 36 -17.42 -0.55 -14.87
CA MET A 36 -18.61 0.18 -14.46
C MET A 36 -18.21 1.35 -13.58
N TYR A 37 -18.61 2.56 -13.97
CA TYR A 37 -18.31 3.77 -13.22
C TYR A 37 -19.51 4.17 -12.34
N MET A 38 -19.27 4.30 -11.05
CA MET A 38 -20.24 4.74 -10.05
C MET A 38 -19.75 6.02 -9.38
N PHE A 39 -20.62 7.02 -9.29
CA PHE A 39 -20.36 8.26 -8.57
C PHE A 39 -21.28 8.39 -7.37
N TRP A 40 -20.71 8.76 -6.22
CA TRP A 40 -21.39 8.79 -4.93
C TRP A 40 -21.28 10.18 -4.32
N ASP A 41 -22.39 10.77 -3.91
CA ASP A 41 -22.38 11.94 -3.06
C ASP A 41 -22.65 11.61 -1.58
N ASP A 42 -22.62 12.63 -0.70
CA ASP A 42 -22.80 12.40 0.73
C ASP A 42 -24.19 11.83 1.06
N HIS A 43 -25.21 12.11 0.25
CA HIS A 43 -26.52 11.50 0.44
C HIS A 43 -26.51 10.02 0.04
N ASP A 44 -25.87 9.67 -1.08
CA ASP A 44 -25.70 8.26 -1.48
C ASP A 44 -24.86 7.49 -0.45
N ASN A 45 -23.82 8.12 0.08
CA ASN A 45 -22.96 7.57 1.12
C ASN A 45 -23.71 7.28 2.41
N LEU A 46 -24.58 8.19 2.89
CA LEU A 46 -25.40 7.94 4.09
C LEU A 46 -26.35 6.75 3.92
N ARG A 47 -26.87 6.54 2.71
CA ARG A 47 -27.78 5.41 2.43
C ARG A 47 -27.10 4.04 2.59
N LEU A 48 -25.78 3.96 2.43
CA LEU A 48 -25.03 2.74 2.73
C LEU A 48 -25.13 2.35 4.21
N PHE A 49 -25.28 3.35 5.08
CA PHE A 49 -25.41 3.13 6.52
C PHE A 49 -26.87 3.11 6.97
N GLU A 50 -27.83 3.53 6.15
CA GLU A 50 -29.25 3.35 6.45
C GLU A 50 -29.72 1.92 6.21
N VAL A 51 -29.18 1.26 5.17
CA VAL A 51 -29.72 -0.01 4.67
C VAL A 51 -28.72 -1.16 4.86
N PRO A 52 -27.53 -1.18 4.23
CA PRO A 52 -26.54 -2.22 4.47
C PRO A 52 -25.95 -2.27 5.89
N PHE A 53 -25.70 -1.12 6.51
CA PHE A 53 -25.00 -1.03 7.81
C PHE A 53 -25.75 -0.17 8.85
N PRO A 54 -27.01 -0.51 9.20
CA PRO A 54 -27.88 0.31 10.06
C PRO A 54 -27.28 0.61 11.43
N ASP A 55 -26.52 -0.32 12.00
CA ASP A 55 -25.88 -0.16 13.31
C ASP A 55 -24.81 0.95 13.32
N LEU A 56 -24.32 1.35 12.14
CA LEU A 56 -23.33 2.40 11.98
C LEU A 56 -23.92 3.73 11.50
N TYR A 57 -25.25 3.83 11.34
CA TYR A 57 -25.91 5.01 10.79
C TYR A 57 -25.68 6.28 11.60
N ASP A 58 -25.89 6.21 12.91
CA ASP A 58 -25.74 7.38 13.78
C ASP A 58 -24.28 7.85 13.84
N VAL A 59 -23.33 6.92 13.71
CA VAL A 59 -21.91 7.23 13.57
C VAL A 59 -21.66 7.94 12.23
N ALA A 60 -22.17 7.40 11.13
CA ALA A 60 -22.02 7.96 9.78
C ALA A 60 -22.58 9.39 9.68
N LYS A 61 -23.67 9.70 10.39
CA LYS A 61 -24.22 11.06 10.48
C LYS A 61 -23.34 12.04 11.25
N ALA A 62 -22.61 11.55 12.25
CA ALA A 62 -21.84 12.38 13.16
C ALA A 62 -20.40 12.63 12.68
N VAL A 63 -19.87 11.81 11.76
CA VAL A 63 -18.51 11.96 11.24
C VAL A 63 -18.40 13.10 10.21
N SER A 64 -17.30 13.86 10.30
CA SER A 64 -16.99 14.92 9.34
C SER A 64 -16.50 14.39 7.98
N GLU A 65 -15.99 13.16 7.95
CA GLU A 65 -15.38 12.51 6.79
C GLU A 65 -16.20 11.30 6.32
N LEU A 66 -17.51 11.50 6.06
CA LEU A 66 -18.44 10.45 5.64
C LEU A 66 -17.96 9.64 4.42
N ALA A 67 -17.33 10.29 3.44
CA ALA A 67 -16.81 9.62 2.24
C ALA A 67 -15.73 8.55 2.57
N ASP A 68 -15.05 8.68 3.70
CA ASP A 68 -13.99 7.77 4.13
C ASP A 68 -14.59 6.47 4.68
N MET A 69 -15.63 6.64 5.48
CA MET A 69 -16.43 5.55 6.03
C MET A 69 -17.18 4.83 4.89
N ALA A 70 -17.82 5.60 4.00
CA ALA A 70 -18.55 5.08 2.85
C ALA A 70 -17.68 4.29 1.89
N ARG A 71 -16.41 4.67 1.71
CA ARG A 71 -15.47 3.89 0.90
C ARG A 71 -15.32 2.45 1.39
N VAL A 72 -15.13 2.26 2.69
CA VAL A 72 -14.97 0.91 3.27
C VAL A 72 -16.25 0.11 3.06
N ALA A 73 -17.41 0.73 3.32
CA ALA A 73 -18.72 0.15 3.07
C ALA A 73 -18.95 -0.22 1.59
N LEU A 74 -18.54 0.63 0.65
CA LEU A 74 -18.65 0.39 -0.79
C LEU A 74 -17.77 -0.77 -1.24
N LEU A 75 -16.51 -0.80 -0.81
CA LEU A 75 -15.58 -1.87 -1.17
C LEU A 75 -16.00 -3.20 -0.54
N TYR A 76 -16.52 -3.18 0.68
CA TYR A 76 -17.10 -4.38 1.31
C TYR A 76 -18.34 -4.87 0.56
N GLN A 77 -19.27 -3.98 0.23
CA GLN A 77 -20.57 -4.33 -0.36
C GLN A 77 -20.49 -4.68 -1.85
N TYR A 78 -19.65 -3.99 -2.61
CA TYR A 78 -19.63 -4.02 -4.07
C TYR A 78 -18.27 -4.40 -4.67
N GLY A 79 -17.20 -4.47 -3.86
CA GLY A 79 -15.84 -4.65 -4.34
C GLY A 79 -15.36 -3.46 -5.20
N GLY A 80 -14.43 -3.73 -6.12
CA GLY A 80 -13.93 -2.75 -7.07
C GLY A 80 -12.88 -1.80 -6.51
N LEU A 81 -12.72 -0.66 -7.18
CA LEU A 81 -11.71 0.35 -6.89
C LEU A 81 -12.39 1.65 -6.48
N PHE A 82 -12.02 2.19 -5.33
CA PHE A 82 -12.48 3.51 -4.92
C PHE A 82 -11.41 4.57 -5.10
N GLN A 83 -11.76 5.69 -5.73
CA GLN A 83 -10.89 6.86 -5.86
C GLN A 83 -11.62 8.16 -5.49
N ALA A 84 -10.93 9.09 -4.84
CA ALA A 84 -11.47 10.44 -4.69
C ALA A 84 -11.60 11.12 -6.07
N ALA A 85 -12.67 11.90 -6.30
CA ALA A 85 -12.86 12.64 -7.55
C ALA A 85 -11.73 13.65 -7.86
N LYS A 86 -10.89 13.95 -6.86
CA LYS A 86 -9.75 14.86 -6.95
C LYS A 86 -8.42 14.20 -7.37
N GLN A 87 -8.44 12.99 -7.92
CA GLN A 87 -7.21 12.24 -8.25
C GLN A 87 -7.24 11.69 -9.67
N ALA A 88 -6.11 11.80 -10.36
CA ALA A 88 -5.90 11.20 -11.68
C ALA A 88 -5.57 9.71 -11.56
N PRO A 89 -5.85 8.91 -12.59
CA PRO A 89 -5.40 7.52 -12.67
C PRO A 89 -3.88 7.42 -12.60
N VAL A 90 -3.37 6.35 -11.99
CA VAL A 90 -1.97 5.97 -12.12
C VAL A 90 -1.75 5.50 -13.56
N GLN A 91 -0.75 6.03 -14.26
CA GLN A 91 -0.44 5.58 -15.62
C GLN A 91 -0.06 4.08 -15.58
N GLY A 92 -0.70 3.27 -16.43
CA GLY A 92 -0.47 1.81 -16.49
C GLY A 92 -1.60 0.95 -15.93
N SER A 93 -2.62 1.50 -15.24
CA SER A 93 -3.77 0.73 -14.73
C SER A 93 -4.79 0.29 -15.80
N GLY A 94 -4.44 0.41 -17.10
CA GLY A 94 -5.39 0.31 -18.21
C GLY A 94 -5.82 -1.10 -18.57
N ASP A 95 -7.14 -1.24 -18.75
CA ASP A 95 -7.96 -2.30 -19.36
C ASP A 95 -7.19 -3.27 -20.28
N GLY A 96 -6.43 -4.18 -19.68
CA GLY A 96 -6.15 -5.45 -20.32
C GLY A 96 -7.44 -6.24 -20.29
N ASP A 97 -7.86 -6.74 -21.44
CA ASP A 97 -9.05 -7.59 -21.63
C ASP A 97 -8.98 -8.92 -20.82
N GLY A 98 -7.99 -9.10 -19.94
CA GLY A 98 -7.66 -10.37 -19.30
C GLY A 98 -7.67 -10.44 -17.77
N ASP A 99 -7.52 -9.36 -17.00
CA ASP A 99 -7.13 -9.52 -15.59
C ASP A 99 -8.24 -9.16 -14.61
N GLU A 100 -9.23 -10.05 -14.54
CA GLU A 100 -10.03 -10.26 -13.33
C GLU A 100 -9.11 -10.76 -12.20
N ARG A 101 -8.40 -9.84 -11.53
CA ARG A 101 -7.50 -10.16 -10.42
C ARG A 101 -8.29 -10.35 -9.13
N GLU A 102 -8.01 -11.41 -8.39
CA GLU A 102 -8.59 -11.64 -7.05
C GLU A 102 -7.85 -10.89 -5.92
N PHE A 103 -6.85 -10.08 -6.29
CA PHE A 103 -5.91 -9.46 -5.38
C PHE A 103 -5.54 -8.04 -5.83
N LEU A 104 -5.31 -7.19 -4.84
CA LEU A 104 -4.70 -5.87 -4.94
C LEU A 104 -3.20 -6.01 -5.19
N VAL A 105 -2.64 -5.07 -5.94
CA VAL A 105 -1.20 -4.84 -6.05
C VAL A 105 -0.78 -3.58 -5.30
N LEU A 106 0.52 -3.38 -5.10
CA LEU A 106 1.12 -2.31 -4.30
C LEU A 106 0.70 -0.91 -4.77
N ALA A 107 0.52 -0.70 -6.07
CA ALA A 107 -0.01 0.56 -6.60
C ALA A 107 -1.41 0.88 -6.10
N GLU A 108 -2.28 -0.12 -6.02
CA GLU A 108 -3.67 0.04 -5.58
C GLU A 108 -3.70 0.31 -4.07
N ILE A 109 -2.86 -0.39 -3.30
CA ILE A 109 -2.66 -0.10 -1.88
C ILE A 109 -2.14 1.34 -1.71
N ALA A 110 -1.08 1.73 -2.40
CA ALA A 110 -0.51 3.08 -2.31
C ALA A 110 -1.52 4.16 -2.72
N ALA A 111 -2.33 3.92 -3.75
CA ALA A 111 -3.39 4.82 -4.20
C ALA A 111 -4.48 5.00 -3.13
N LEU A 112 -4.89 3.91 -2.48
CA LEU A 112 -5.87 3.98 -1.38
C LEU A 112 -5.35 4.83 -0.20
N GLN A 113 -4.04 4.93 -0.02
CA GLN A 113 -3.42 5.65 1.10
C GLN A 113 -3.13 7.12 0.81
N GLY A 114 -2.78 7.46 -0.44
CA GLY A 114 -2.64 8.85 -0.89
C GLY A 114 -3.93 9.67 -0.76
N THR A 115 -5.05 9.02 -0.43
CA THR A 115 -6.31 9.69 -0.07
C THR A 115 -6.29 10.29 1.34
N GLY A 116 -5.42 9.82 2.24
CA GLY A 116 -5.43 10.12 3.67
C GLY A 116 -6.49 9.36 4.47
N LYS A 117 -7.22 8.44 3.81
CA LYS A 117 -8.48 7.84 4.33
C LYS A 117 -8.30 6.39 4.78
N LEU A 118 -7.19 5.75 4.41
CA LEU A 118 -6.76 4.51 5.06
C LEU A 118 -6.03 4.89 6.35
N PRO A 119 -6.24 4.18 7.46
CA PRO A 119 -5.42 4.34 8.68
C PRO A 119 -3.92 4.07 8.46
N VAL A 120 -3.50 3.66 7.27
CA VAL A 120 -2.19 3.11 6.91
C VAL A 120 -1.55 4.00 5.85
N ALA A 121 -0.26 4.32 5.96
CA ALA A 121 0.50 5.09 4.95
C ALA A 121 1.72 4.27 4.52
N VAL A 122 1.71 3.61 3.36
CA VAL A 122 2.78 2.68 2.93
C VAL A 122 4.07 3.46 2.77
N ASN A 123 5.04 3.00 3.54
CA ASN A 123 6.41 3.48 3.70
C ASN A 123 7.22 2.31 4.29
N LEU A 124 8.54 2.46 4.48
CA LEU A 124 9.47 1.35 4.81
C LEU A 124 8.95 0.42 5.92
N MET A 125 8.23 1.04 6.85
CA MET A 125 7.50 0.47 7.95
C MET A 125 6.56 -0.68 7.49
N HIS A 126 5.79 -0.48 6.44
CA HIS A 126 4.81 -1.45 5.94
C HIS A 126 5.44 -2.62 5.18
N VAL A 127 6.73 -2.57 4.81
CA VAL A 127 7.39 -3.71 4.14
C VAL A 127 7.44 -4.94 5.03
N GLY A 128 7.77 -4.78 6.31
CA GLY A 128 7.76 -5.90 7.26
C GLY A 128 6.37 -6.51 7.40
N VAL A 129 5.34 -5.67 7.43
CA VAL A 129 3.94 -6.11 7.49
C VAL A 129 3.52 -6.81 6.20
N LEU A 130 3.80 -6.23 5.03
CA LEU A 130 3.47 -6.83 3.74
C LEU A 130 4.21 -8.16 3.57
N TYR A 131 5.44 -8.25 4.06
CA TYR A 131 6.22 -9.49 4.11
C TYR A 131 5.56 -10.55 4.99
N VAL A 132 5.15 -10.18 6.21
CA VAL A 132 4.46 -11.09 7.15
C VAL A 132 3.08 -11.49 6.62
N LEU A 133 2.33 -10.55 6.03
CA LEU A 133 1.02 -10.80 5.40
C LEU A 133 1.13 -11.74 4.20
N ASN A 134 2.13 -11.54 3.32
CA ASN A 134 2.43 -12.51 2.26
C ASN A 134 2.98 -13.83 2.83
N GLY A 135 3.60 -13.82 4.01
CA GLY A 135 4.19 -14.98 4.66
C GLY A 135 3.20 -15.86 5.44
N ALA A 136 2.02 -15.35 5.79
CA ALA A 136 0.94 -16.13 6.41
C ALA A 136 0.38 -17.20 5.46
N ASP A 137 0.54 -17.00 4.15
CA ASP A 137 0.21 -17.93 3.08
C ASP A 137 1.41 -18.03 2.11
N ARG A 138 2.40 -18.86 2.46
CA ARG A 138 3.65 -19.00 1.69
C ARG A 138 3.44 -19.59 0.28
N ASP A 139 2.24 -20.05 -0.05
CA ASP A 139 1.87 -20.52 -1.39
C ASP A 139 1.42 -19.37 -2.31
N ARG A 140 1.21 -18.16 -1.77
CA ARG A 140 0.79 -16.99 -2.54
C ARG A 140 1.97 -16.28 -3.21
N GLU A 141 1.80 -15.90 -4.47
CA GLU A 141 2.76 -15.07 -5.20
C GLU A 141 3.02 -13.72 -4.49
N PRO A 142 4.30 -13.30 -4.32
CA PRO A 142 4.65 -12.05 -3.67
C PRO A 142 4.03 -10.82 -4.35
N GLY A 143 3.54 -9.87 -3.54
CA GLY A 143 3.00 -8.61 -4.07
C GLY A 143 1.53 -8.67 -4.47
N GLN A 144 0.88 -9.82 -4.28
CA GLN A 144 -0.57 -10.01 -4.33
C GLN A 144 -1.16 -9.92 -2.92
N PHE A 145 -2.11 -9.02 -2.72
CA PHE A 145 -2.74 -8.75 -1.41
C PHE A 145 -4.26 -8.78 -1.52
N THR A 146 -4.97 -9.43 -0.62
CA THR A 146 -6.44 -9.36 -0.64
C THR A 146 -6.96 -8.18 0.18
N PHE A 147 -8.22 -7.79 -0.05
CA PHE A 147 -8.87 -6.81 0.80
C PHE A 147 -8.99 -7.30 2.26
N HIS A 148 -9.17 -8.61 2.45
CA HIS A 148 -9.23 -9.24 3.77
C HIS A 148 -7.92 -9.06 4.54
N ASP A 149 -6.77 -9.30 3.91
CA ASP A 149 -5.46 -9.13 4.58
C ASP A 149 -5.25 -7.70 5.08
N LEU A 150 -5.74 -6.71 4.32
CA LEU A 150 -5.67 -5.30 4.70
C LEU A 150 -6.57 -4.99 5.90
N CYS A 151 -7.80 -5.53 5.92
CA CYS A 151 -8.72 -5.39 7.05
C CYS A 151 -8.16 -6.04 8.33
N ASP A 152 -7.72 -7.29 8.23
CA ASP A 152 -7.18 -8.05 9.37
C ASP A 152 -5.96 -7.36 9.98
N PHE A 153 -5.10 -6.75 9.15
CA PHE A 153 -3.97 -5.97 9.64
C PHE A 153 -4.41 -4.75 10.46
N VAL A 154 -5.38 -3.98 9.95
CA VAL A 154 -5.91 -2.80 10.63
C VAL A 154 -6.52 -3.18 11.98
N GLU A 155 -7.34 -4.24 12.00
CA GLU A 155 -7.97 -4.74 13.23
C GLU A 155 -6.94 -5.16 14.29
N ARG A 156 -5.84 -5.82 13.89
CA ARG A 156 -4.76 -6.19 14.82
C ARG A 156 -4.10 -4.96 15.45
N CYS A 157 -3.79 -3.93 14.66
CA CYS A 157 -3.23 -2.68 15.18
C CYS A 157 -4.17 -1.99 16.18
N GLU A 158 -5.48 -1.95 15.89
CA GLU A 158 -6.48 -1.37 16.78
C GLU A 158 -6.59 -2.15 18.10
N ALA A 159 -6.57 -3.49 18.02
CA ALA A 159 -6.61 -4.35 19.19
C ALA A 159 -5.38 -4.15 20.10
N GLU A 160 -4.18 -4.04 19.52
CA GLU A 160 -2.94 -3.75 20.25
C GLU A 160 -2.97 -2.38 20.92
N GLU A 161 -3.39 -1.34 20.21
CA GLU A 161 -3.55 0.00 20.81
C GLU A 161 -4.54 -0.02 21.98
N LYS A 162 -5.68 -0.69 21.79
CA LYS A 162 -6.68 -0.87 22.85
C LYS A 162 -6.12 -1.64 24.04
N ALA A 163 -5.22 -2.60 23.81
CA ALA A 163 -4.54 -3.32 24.88
C ALA A 163 -3.55 -2.41 25.63
N SER A 164 -2.76 -1.59 24.92
CA SER A 164 -1.78 -0.67 25.52
C SER A 164 -2.40 0.50 26.29
N SER A 165 -3.60 0.94 25.89
CA SER A 165 -4.33 2.05 26.52
C SER A 165 -5.20 1.65 27.72
N ARG A 166 -5.46 0.35 27.94
CA ARG A 166 -6.23 -0.13 29.09
C ARG A 166 -5.47 0.12 30.40
N GLY A 167 -5.97 1.08 31.19
CA GLY A 167 -5.49 1.33 32.56
C GLY A 167 -4.33 2.33 32.68
N THR A 168 -3.98 3.03 31.60
CA THR A 168 -2.96 4.10 31.62
C THR A 168 -3.56 5.42 31.12
N GLN A 169 -3.09 6.57 31.66
CA GLN A 169 -3.42 7.92 31.12
C GLN A 169 -2.61 8.26 29.86
N VAL A 170 -1.99 7.26 29.23
CA VAL A 170 -1.11 7.47 28.07
C VAL A 170 -1.98 7.90 26.88
N PRO A 171 -1.65 9.01 26.19
CA PRO A 171 -2.40 9.44 25.02
C PRO A 171 -2.42 8.35 23.95
N THR A 172 -3.53 8.24 23.23
CA THR A 172 -3.66 7.35 22.06
C THR A 172 -2.78 7.86 20.93
N PHE A 173 -1.84 7.02 20.52
CA PHE A 173 -0.84 7.31 19.50
C PHE A 173 -0.85 6.22 18.42
N PHE A 174 -2.06 5.79 17.99
CA PHE A 174 -2.27 4.75 16.98
C PHE A 174 -1.25 4.77 15.84
N ARG A 175 -0.98 5.96 15.31
CA ARG A 175 0.01 6.16 14.24
C ARG A 175 1.41 5.73 14.66
N GLN A 176 1.88 6.16 15.82
CA GLN A 176 3.20 5.83 16.37
C GLN A 176 3.31 4.35 16.76
N THR A 177 2.27 3.75 17.33
CA THR A 177 2.25 2.30 17.66
C THR A 177 2.39 1.46 16.40
N LYS A 178 1.62 1.79 15.37
CA LYS A 178 1.70 1.14 14.06
C LYS A 178 3.09 1.30 13.42
N GLU A 179 3.63 2.52 13.44
CA GLU A 179 4.97 2.81 12.92
C GLU A 179 6.05 1.98 13.66
N ALA A 180 5.99 1.91 14.99
CA ALA A 180 6.93 1.11 15.77
C ALA A 180 6.81 -0.40 15.49
N ARG A 181 5.60 -0.95 15.40
CA ARG A 181 5.37 -2.37 15.09
C ARG A 181 5.97 -2.76 13.75
N CYS A 182 5.66 -1.97 12.73
CA CYS A 182 6.16 -2.11 11.39
C CYS A 182 7.71 -2.13 11.30
N LEU A 183 8.39 -1.24 12.03
CA LEU A 183 9.86 -1.25 12.13
C LEU A 183 10.37 -2.54 12.77
N LEU A 184 9.74 -2.97 13.86
CA LEU A 184 10.12 -4.18 14.59
C LEU A 184 9.93 -5.42 13.72
N ASP A 185 8.79 -5.58 13.05
CA ASP A 185 8.52 -6.71 12.16
C ASP A 185 9.54 -6.78 11.01
N MET A 186 9.83 -5.63 10.37
CA MET A 186 10.81 -5.57 9.29
C MET A 186 12.21 -5.97 9.77
N TRP A 187 12.58 -5.51 10.95
CA TRP A 187 13.87 -5.83 11.54
C TRP A 187 13.96 -7.28 12.05
N GLU A 188 12.90 -7.83 12.63
CA GLU A 188 12.80 -9.25 12.99
C GLU A 188 12.95 -10.14 11.76
N VAL A 189 12.22 -9.84 10.68
CA VAL A 189 12.34 -10.55 9.40
C VAL A 189 13.76 -10.44 8.85
N ALA A 190 14.33 -9.24 8.79
CA ALA A 190 15.63 -9.04 8.19
C ALA A 190 16.77 -9.67 9.00
N THR A 191 16.62 -9.80 10.32
CA THR A 191 17.58 -10.50 11.19
C THR A 191 17.39 -12.01 11.18
N ALA A 192 16.16 -12.51 11.05
CA ALA A 192 15.85 -13.94 11.03
C ALA A 192 16.10 -14.59 9.66
N GLU A 193 15.58 -13.99 8.58
CA GLU A 193 15.64 -14.54 7.21
C GLU A 193 16.81 -13.96 6.39
N GLY A 194 17.36 -12.83 6.83
CA GLY A 194 18.49 -12.16 6.19
C GLY A 194 18.08 -11.15 5.11
N VAL A 195 18.85 -10.06 5.02
CA VAL A 195 18.66 -8.98 4.04
C VAL A 195 18.50 -9.48 2.59
N PRO A 196 19.32 -10.43 2.08
CA PRO A 196 19.15 -10.92 0.71
C PRO A 196 17.80 -11.60 0.44
N ALA A 197 17.22 -12.30 1.43
CA ALA A 197 15.93 -12.95 1.28
C ALA A 197 14.81 -11.91 1.13
N VAL A 198 14.84 -10.86 1.95
CA VAL A 198 13.90 -9.74 1.87
C VAL A 198 14.03 -8.99 0.55
N THR A 199 15.27 -8.74 0.10
CA THR A 199 15.51 -8.10 -1.20
C THR A 199 14.95 -8.94 -2.34
N SER A 200 15.20 -10.25 -2.34
CA SER A 200 14.66 -11.15 -3.36
C SER A 200 13.13 -11.07 -3.40
N TRP A 201 12.48 -11.15 -2.22
CA TRP A 201 11.04 -10.98 -2.11
C TRP A 201 10.56 -9.63 -2.66
N LEU A 202 11.22 -8.52 -2.33
CA LEU A 202 10.89 -7.19 -2.88
C LEU A 202 11.02 -7.14 -4.40
N MET A 203 12.01 -7.84 -4.98
CA MET A 203 12.15 -7.94 -6.44
C MET A 203 11.00 -8.72 -7.06
N HIS A 204 10.53 -9.80 -6.41
CA HIS A 204 9.32 -10.52 -6.85
C HIS A 204 8.07 -9.64 -6.77
N VAL A 205 7.88 -8.90 -5.66
CA VAL A 205 6.79 -7.93 -5.51
C VAL A 205 6.82 -6.89 -6.65
N LEU A 206 8.00 -6.36 -6.98
CA LEU A 206 8.17 -5.43 -8.10
C LEU A 206 7.81 -6.07 -9.44
N ARG A 207 8.22 -7.32 -9.71
CA ARG A 207 7.85 -8.03 -10.94
C ARG A 207 6.34 -8.20 -11.05
N GLU A 208 5.66 -8.64 -10.00
CA GLU A 208 4.20 -8.84 -10.03
C GLU A 208 3.45 -7.51 -10.20
N ASN A 209 3.89 -6.45 -9.53
CA ASN A 209 3.35 -5.11 -9.74
C ASN A 209 3.61 -4.60 -11.16
N GLY A 210 4.81 -4.81 -11.69
CA GLY A 210 5.17 -4.41 -13.05
C GLY A 210 4.39 -5.20 -14.10
N LYS A 211 4.10 -6.48 -13.89
CA LYS A 211 3.21 -7.27 -14.76
C LYS A 211 1.81 -6.67 -14.77
N ALA A 212 1.24 -6.43 -13.59
CA ALA A 212 -0.12 -5.87 -13.45
C ALA A 212 -0.26 -4.46 -14.05
N LEU A 213 0.80 -3.65 -14.01
CA LEU A 213 0.82 -2.27 -14.50
C LEU A 213 1.46 -2.11 -15.88
N ARG A 214 1.82 -3.21 -16.55
CA ARG A 214 2.58 -3.23 -17.82
C ARG A 214 3.92 -2.48 -17.76
N GLY A 215 4.49 -2.38 -16.56
CA GLY A 215 5.79 -1.78 -16.25
C GLY A 215 6.93 -2.78 -16.10
N TYR A 216 6.76 -4.05 -16.53
CA TYR A 216 7.80 -5.08 -16.48
C TYR A 216 8.18 -5.59 -17.87
N ARG A 217 9.47 -5.80 -18.11
CA ARG A 217 10.06 -6.37 -19.32
C ARG A 217 10.81 -7.66 -18.99
N ALA A 218 10.31 -8.78 -19.49
CA ALA A 218 10.88 -10.11 -19.22
C ALA A 218 12.21 -10.38 -19.97
N ASP A 219 12.39 -9.80 -21.14
CA ASP A 219 13.60 -9.97 -21.99
C ASP A 219 14.87 -9.40 -21.35
N SER A 220 14.71 -8.31 -20.59
CA SER A 220 15.77 -7.52 -19.97
C SER A 220 15.71 -7.54 -18.45
N ASP A 221 14.78 -8.33 -17.87
CA ASP A 221 14.41 -8.35 -16.45
C ASP A 221 14.42 -6.93 -15.85
N SER A 222 13.61 -6.05 -16.43
CA SER A 222 13.63 -4.62 -16.16
C SER A 222 12.26 -4.06 -15.78
N ILE A 223 12.26 -3.04 -14.93
CA ILE A 223 11.07 -2.38 -14.38
C ILE A 223 11.06 -0.91 -14.81
N ASN A 224 9.89 -0.39 -15.14
CA ASN A 224 9.73 1.02 -15.49
C ASN A 224 9.79 1.93 -14.25
N THR A 225 10.13 3.20 -14.46
CA THR A 225 10.24 4.19 -13.38
C THR A 225 8.96 4.34 -12.55
N ASP A 226 7.78 4.27 -13.18
CA ASP A 226 6.51 4.41 -12.45
C ASP A 226 6.27 3.27 -11.47
N THR A 227 6.55 2.02 -11.88
CA THR A 227 6.47 0.86 -10.99
C THR A 227 7.57 0.89 -9.95
N LEU A 228 8.77 1.33 -10.32
CA LEU A 228 9.88 1.50 -9.37
C LEU A 228 9.53 2.53 -8.28
N ASN A 229 8.88 3.63 -8.65
CA ASN A 229 8.43 4.66 -7.70
C ASN A 229 7.44 4.12 -6.66
N LEU A 230 6.74 3.01 -6.93
CA LEU A 230 5.95 2.33 -5.91
C LEU A 230 6.85 1.80 -4.80
N LEU A 231 7.97 1.15 -5.16
CA LEU A 231 8.97 0.71 -4.18
C LEU A 231 9.57 1.89 -3.42
N GLY A 232 9.85 3.01 -4.09
CA GLY A 232 10.33 4.23 -3.42
C GLY A 232 9.36 4.73 -2.34
N ARG A 233 8.05 4.78 -2.66
CA ARG A 233 7.01 5.10 -1.67
C ARG A 233 6.99 4.10 -0.53
N VAL A 234 7.10 2.82 -0.85
CA VAL A 234 7.08 1.70 0.09
C VAL A 234 8.33 1.61 0.94
N LEU A 235 9.48 2.10 0.49
CA LEU A 235 10.71 2.16 1.26
C LEU A 235 10.94 3.54 1.90
N TYR A 236 9.98 4.46 1.76
CA TYR A 236 10.14 5.86 2.19
C TYR A 236 11.41 6.52 1.66
N MET A 237 11.76 6.21 0.41
CA MET A 237 12.90 6.80 -0.28
C MET A 237 12.52 8.18 -0.80
N ASP A 238 13.51 9.08 -0.83
CA ASP A 238 13.34 10.42 -1.39
C ASP A 238 13.17 10.39 -2.92
N ASP A 239 12.87 11.53 -3.54
CA ASP A 239 12.68 11.61 -4.99
C ASP A 239 13.97 11.39 -5.81
N GLY A 240 15.11 11.10 -5.16
CA GLY A 240 16.44 11.00 -5.78
C GLY A 240 16.98 9.57 -5.96
N TRP A 241 16.45 8.59 -5.22
CA TRP A 241 17.04 7.24 -5.16
C TRP A 241 17.11 6.50 -6.52
N VAL A 242 16.13 6.71 -7.42
CA VAL A 242 16.15 6.11 -8.77
C VAL A 242 17.34 6.63 -9.58
N ALA A 243 17.72 7.89 -9.36
CA ALA A 243 18.92 8.48 -9.97
C ALA A 243 20.20 7.96 -9.30
N ASP A 244 20.17 7.63 -8.01
CA ASP A 244 21.30 7.00 -7.32
C ASP A 244 21.63 5.62 -7.89
N ILE A 245 20.60 4.80 -8.18
CA ILE A 245 20.78 3.48 -8.83
C ILE A 245 21.48 3.65 -10.19
N ALA A 246 21.03 4.62 -10.98
CA ALA A 246 21.62 4.88 -12.30
C ALA A 246 23.08 5.35 -12.19
N ARG A 247 23.40 6.20 -11.20
CA ARG A 247 24.77 6.68 -10.97
C ARG A 247 25.75 5.59 -10.56
N ALA A 248 25.27 4.49 -9.99
CA ALA A 248 26.13 3.39 -9.56
C ALA A 248 26.55 2.46 -10.71
N HIS A 249 25.80 2.40 -11.84
CA HIS A 249 25.97 1.34 -12.87
C HIS A 249 26.40 1.82 -14.27
N ASP A 250 26.30 3.11 -14.67
CA ASP A 250 27.06 3.63 -15.83
C ASP A 250 27.16 5.17 -15.97
N VAL A 251 28.16 5.60 -16.75
CA VAL A 251 28.55 6.99 -17.05
C VAL A 251 27.95 7.43 -18.40
N HIS A 252 27.26 8.58 -18.42
CA HIS A 252 26.76 9.33 -19.60
C HIS A 252 25.48 8.83 -20.28
N ASP A 253 24.35 9.22 -19.71
CA ASP A 253 23.33 10.08 -20.36
C ASP A 253 22.46 10.63 -19.21
N ASP A 254 21.61 11.63 -19.47
CA ASP A 254 20.72 12.20 -18.43
C ASP A 254 19.86 11.08 -17.77
N PRO A 255 20.11 10.70 -16.50
CA PRO A 255 19.45 9.56 -15.86
C PRO A 255 17.94 9.74 -15.70
N SER A 256 17.46 10.99 -15.82
CA SER A 256 16.03 11.34 -15.80
C SER A 256 15.30 10.93 -17.08
N LYS A 257 16.02 10.62 -18.17
CA LYS A 257 15.44 10.23 -19.46
C LYS A 257 15.26 8.72 -19.62
N GLU A 258 16.05 7.91 -18.92
CA GLU A 258 15.93 6.46 -19.02
C GLU A 258 14.80 5.97 -18.12
N THR A 259 13.78 5.36 -18.72
CA THR A 259 12.51 5.00 -18.05
C THR A 259 12.49 3.57 -17.51
N TRP A 260 13.56 2.81 -17.67
CA TRP A 260 13.64 1.38 -17.29
C TRP A 260 14.91 1.11 -16.49
N ARG A 261 14.84 0.17 -15.54
CA ARG A 261 15.97 -0.27 -14.70
C ARG A 261 15.98 -1.78 -14.57
N ARG A 262 17.14 -2.42 -14.68
CA ARG A 262 17.26 -3.87 -14.45
C ARG A 262 17.01 -4.17 -12.98
N LEU A 263 16.25 -5.22 -12.68
CA LEU A 263 15.99 -5.59 -11.29
C LEU A 263 17.27 -5.96 -10.52
N ALA A 264 18.30 -6.46 -11.18
CA ALA A 264 19.58 -6.75 -10.54
C ALA A 264 20.21 -5.48 -9.92
N ASP A 265 20.19 -4.36 -10.66
CA ASP A 265 20.75 -3.09 -10.21
C ASP A 265 19.90 -2.51 -9.05
N VAL A 266 18.57 -2.66 -9.13
CA VAL A 266 17.66 -2.28 -8.05
C VAL A 266 17.89 -3.14 -6.80
N ALA A 267 18.08 -4.45 -6.96
CA ALA A 267 18.31 -5.39 -5.87
C ALA A 267 19.63 -5.09 -5.13
N GLU A 268 20.69 -4.76 -5.86
CA GLU A 268 21.97 -4.36 -5.26
C GLU A 268 21.82 -3.13 -4.37
N TYR A 269 21.13 -2.10 -4.87
CA TYR A 269 20.85 -0.90 -4.10
C TYR A 269 19.99 -1.18 -2.86
N VAL A 270 18.90 -1.93 -3.00
CA VAL A 270 18.00 -2.29 -1.88
C VAL A 270 18.73 -3.12 -0.82
N ASN A 271 19.59 -4.06 -1.22
CA ASN A 271 20.44 -4.81 -0.29
C ASN A 271 21.35 -3.88 0.51
N ALA A 272 22.07 -2.98 -0.16
CA ALA A 272 22.97 -2.03 0.49
C ALA A 272 22.21 -1.08 1.43
N PHE A 273 21.05 -0.59 1.00
CA PHE A 273 20.16 0.25 1.79
C PHE A 273 19.70 -0.46 3.06
N MET A 274 19.17 -1.69 2.96
CA MET A 274 18.68 -2.43 4.12
C MET A 274 19.80 -2.85 5.07
N ALA A 275 20.98 -3.23 4.55
CA ALA A 275 22.14 -3.53 5.38
C ALA A 275 22.59 -2.30 6.18
N GLY A 276 22.68 -1.13 5.52
CA GLY A 276 23.01 0.13 6.18
C GLY A 276 21.97 0.54 7.22
N TRP A 277 20.69 0.33 6.92
CA TRP A 277 19.59 0.60 7.85
C TRP A 277 19.65 -0.28 9.11
N ILE A 278 19.91 -1.59 8.96
CA ILE A 278 20.08 -2.51 10.11
C ILE A 278 21.29 -2.12 10.95
N ASP A 279 22.42 -1.78 10.32
CA ASP A 279 23.62 -1.31 11.03
C ASP A 279 23.31 -0.05 11.86
N GLN A 280 22.56 0.92 11.30
CA GLN A 280 22.14 2.12 12.03
C GLN A 280 21.25 1.79 13.24
N LEU A 281 20.28 0.88 13.09
CA LEU A 281 19.44 0.42 14.19
C LEU A 281 20.26 -0.24 15.31
N GLY A 282 21.25 -1.07 14.93
CA GLY A 282 22.18 -1.68 15.87
C GLY A 282 22.98 -0.64 16.67
N ARG A 283 23.44 0.44 16.02
CA ARG A 283 24.19 1.53 16.67
C ARG A 283 23.37 2.30 17.71
N VAL A 284 22.04 2.40 17.53
CA VAL A 284 21.14 3.05 18.49
C VAL A 284 20.56 2.09 19.53
N GLY A 285 21.07 0.85 19.59
CA GLY A 285 20.75 -0.12 20.63
C GLY A 285 19.52 -0.99 20.35
N VAL A 286 18.97 -0.96 19.13
CA VAL A 286 17.93 -1.90 18.70
C VAL A 286 18.61 -3.24 18.40
N THR A 287 18.46 -4.21 19.31
CA THR A 287 19.15 -5.51 19.27
C THR A 287 18.15 -6.65 19.34
N ALA A 288 18.31 -7.67 18.46
CA ALA A 288 17.37 -8.77 18.31
C ALA A 288 16.99 -9.26 19.69
N ALA A 289 15.69 -9.39 19.98
CA ALA A 289 15.25 -9.87 21.29
C ALA A 289 15.97 -11.20 21.54
N ALA A 290 16.96 -11.18 22.44
CA ALA A 290 17.59 -12.41 22.87
C ALA A 290 16.46 -13.30 23.36
N GLU A 291 16.38 -14.54 22.86
CA GLU A 291 15.41 -15.52 23.34
C GLU A 291 15.35 -15.39 24.85
N ILE A 292 14.18 -14.97 25.37
CA ILE A 292 13.97 -14.84 26.80
C ILE A 292 13.97 -16.27 27.32
N SER A 293 15.16 -16.77 27.66
CA SER A 293 15.35 -18.01 28.39
C SER A 293 14.71 -17.78 29.75
N PHE A 294 13.48 -18.25 29.91
CA PHE A 294 12.91 -18.48 31.22
C PHE A 294 13.82 -19.48 31.93
N ARG A 295 14.81 -18.98 32.69
CA ARG A 295 15.43 -19.76 33.75
C ARG A 295 14.32 -20.08 34.73
N SER A 296 13.81 -21.30 34.68
CA SER A 296 12.95 -21.83 35.72
C SER A 296 13.73 -21.81 37.02
N SER A 297 13.45 -20.85 37.90
CA SER A 297 13.85 -20.90 39.29
C SER A 297 13.11 -22.07 39.96
N ARG A 298 13.84 -23.15 40.25
CA ARG A 298 13.53 -24.04 41.37
C ARG A 298 14.33 -23.58 42.58
#